data_AF-A0A3N2RC03-F1
#
_entry.id   AF-A0A3N2RC03-F1
#
_cell.length_a   1.000
_cell.length_b   1.000
_cell.length_c   1.000
_cell.angle_alpha   90.00
_cell.angle_beta   90.00
_cell.angle_gamma   90.00
#
_symmetry.space_group_name_H-M   'P 1'
#
loop_
_entity.id
_entity.type
_entity.pdbx_description
1 polymer ?
#
loop_
_entity_poly.entity_id
_entity_poly.type
_entity_poly.pdbx_seq_one_letter_code
_entity_poly.pdbx_strand_id
1 'polypeptide(L)'
;MAAVSLLEMLLLRRALARPAPAPADADEPAPPTDQEPAVANEFEFLDKHYDPTDLPEVAAQTALERFGNYPNARTSTVIFGVAWQALTESIQHAVLNYNNGGIYDAPVAAVLSEDASQWQIVLTGLRFVNATRTMVGGRPQYTVGEYANGSIFLTAQALGGQLLGEIVHLGNGFGDWVQDVELKNPPTY
;
A
#
# COMPACT_ATOMS: atom_id res chain seq x y z
N MET A 1 50.11 9.96 11.06
CA MET A 1 49.06 10.66 10.28
C MET A 1 47.73 10.36 10.95
N ALA A 2 47.14 11.36 11.60
CA ALA A 2 45.90 11.21 12.34
C ALA A 2 44.70 11.21 11.37
N ALA A 3 43.89 10.16 11.42
CA ALA A 3 42.63 10.10 10.68
C ALA A 3 41.64 11.06 11.35
N VAL A 4 41.30 12.14 10.66
CA VAL A 4 40.23 13.05 11.05
C VAL A 4 38.92 12.26 10.98
N SER A 5 38.21 12.20 12.11
CA SER A 5 36.95 11.46 12.23
C SER A 5 35.87 12.13 11.39
N LEU A 6 35.12 11.33 10.62
CA LEU A 6 33.98 11.76 9.79
C LEU A 6 32.92 12.53 10.62
N LEU A 7 32.89 12.28 11.93
CA LEU A 7 32.05 12.95 12.92
C LEU A 7 32.40 14.44 13.10
N GLU A 8 33.68 14.80 13.01
CA GLU A 8 34.13 16.20 13.15
C GLU A 8 33.78 17.04 11.92
N MET A 9 33.81 16.44 10.71
CA MET A 9 33.36 17.11 9.49
C MET A 9 31.84 17.35 9.44
N LEU A 10 31.05 16.46 10.04
CA LEU A 10 29.58 16.62 10.14
C LEU A 10 29.17 17.70 11.14
N LEU A 11 29.90 17.84 12.25
CA LEU A 11 29.65 18.90 13.24
C LEU A 11 30.02 20.29 12.71
N LEU A 12 31.06 20.41 11.88
CA LEU A 12 31.47 21.68 11.28
C LEU A 12 30.43 22.24 10.29
N ARG A 13 29.71 21.38 9.56
CA ARG A 13 28.65 21.81 8.62
C ARG A 13 27.39 22.33 9.31
N ARG A 14 27.11 21.89 10.54
CA ARG A 14 25.91 22.32 11.30
C ARG A 14 26.06 23.71 11.92
N ALA A 15 27.30 24.19 12.10
CA ALA A 15 27.60 25.51 12.66
C ALA A 15 27.53 26.67 11.64
N LEU A 16 27.43 26.38 10.33
CA LEU A 16 27.42 27.39 9.25
C LEU A 16 26.03 27.69 8.66
N ALA A 17 24.98 26.98 9.08
CA ALA A 17 23.60 27.21 8.62
C ALA A 17 22.80 27.98 9.68
N ARG A 18 23.12 29.27 9.85
CA ARG A 18 22.29 30.20 10.66
C ARG A 18 21.27 30.87 9.73
N PRO A 19 19.96 30.84 10.02
CA PRO A 19 18.97 31.59 9.26
C PRO A 19 19.05 33.09 9.61
N ALA A 20 18.99 33.95 8.59
CA ALA A 20 18.86 35.40 8.72
C ALA A 20 17.37 35.80 8.91
N PRO A 21 17.07 36.92 9.59
CA PRO A 21 15.70 37.34 9.88
C PRO A 21 14.99 37.95 8.65
N ALA A 22 13.68 37.72 8.56
CA ALA A 22 12.80 38.22 7.52
C ALA A 22 12.44 39.71 7.70
N PRO A 23 12.14 40.47 6.63
CA PRO A 23 11.35 41.68 6.72
C PRO A 23 9.85 41.40 6.51
N ALA A 24 9.03 42.13 7.26
CA ALA A 24 7.58 42.22 7.11
C ALA A 24 7.23 43.21 5.99
N ASP A 25 6.21 42.92 5.19
CA ASP A 25 4.96 43.70 5.19
C ASP A 25 3.88 43.07 4.29
N ALA A 26 2.65 43.45 4.63
CA ALA A 26 1.34 42.89 4.27
C ALA A 26 0.96 42.93 2.77
N ASP A 27 0.15 41.94 2.37
CA ASP A 27 -1.04 42.17 1.54
C ASP A 27 -2.11 41.09 1.79
N GLU A 28 -3.37 41.48 1.61
CA GLU A 28 -4.66 40.93 2.10
C GLU A 28 -4.91 39.40 2.07
N PRO A 29 -5.70 38.85 3.02
CA PRO A 29 -6.13 37.46 2.98
C PRO A 29 -7.29 37.26 1.98
N ALA A 30 -7.05 36.46 0.94
CA ALA A 30 -8.10 35.81 0.16
C ALA A 30 -8.96 34.90 1.07
N PRO A 31 -10.26 34.71 0.78
CA PRO A 31 -11.15 33.92 1.64
C PRO A 31 -10.65 32.47 1.73
N PRO A 32 -10.81 31.81 2.90
CA PRO A 32 -10.39 30.43 3.06
C PRO A 32 -11.24 29.56 2.13
N THR A 33 -10.58 28.90 1.18
CA THR A 33 -11.15 27.70 0.59
C THR A 33 -11.00 26.63 1.66
N ASP A 34 -12.11 26.15 2.22
CA ASP A 34 -12.18 24.95 3.05
C ASP A 34 -11.86 23.71 2.22
N GLN A 35 -10.67 23.69 1.61
CA GLN A 35 -10.01 22.44 1.30
C GLN A 35 -9.21 22.10 2.54
N GLU A 36 -9.85 21.34 3.42
CA GLU A 36 -9.15 20.47 4.35
C GLU A 36 -7.96 19.85 3.57
N PRO A 37 -6.69 20.08 3.99
CA PRO A 37 -5.58 19.44 3.32
C PRO A 37 -5.86 17.95 3.40
N ALA A 38 -6.05 17.30 2.26
CA ALA A 38 -6.20 15.85 2.20
C ALA A 38 -4.96 15.29 2.88
N VAL A 39 -5.10 14.85 4.13
CA VAL A 39 -4.09 14.07 4.81
C VAL A 39 -4.02 12.82 3.96
N ALA A 40 -2.99 12.72 3.12
CA ALA A 40 -2.76 11.54 2.31
C ALA A 40 -2.70 10.35 3.28
N ASN A 41 -3.79 9.60 3.35
CA ASN A 41 -3.86 8.42 4.21
C ASN A 41 -2.90 7.42 3.58
N GLU A 42 -1.94 6.92 4.36
CA GLU A 42 -0.94 5.95 3.93
C GLU A 42 -1.57 4.71 3.26
N PHE A 43 -2.87 4.50 3.45
CA PHE A 43 -3.62 3.34 2.96
C PHE A 43 -4.69 3.65 1.91
N GLU A 44 -4.78 4.87 1.34
CA GLU A 44 -5.83 5.19 0.34
C GLU A 44 -5.78 4.26 -0.88
N PHE A 45 -4.58 3.89 -1.34
CA PHE A 45 -4.43 2.88 -2.37
C PHE A 45 -4.95 1.52 -1.91
N LEU A 46 -4.58 1.09 -0.71
CA LEU A 46 -4.95 -0.22 -0.16
C LEU A 46 -6.46 -0.35 0.06
N ASP A 47 -7.13 0.75 0.42
CA ASP A 47 -8.58 0.80 0.59
C ASP A 47 -9.32 0.39 -0.70
N LYS A 48 -8.78 0.77 -1.86
CA LYS A 48 -9.32 0.35 -3.17
C LYS A 48 -9.18 -1.17 -3.38
N HIS A 49 -8.24 -1.83 -2.71
CA HIS A 49 -7.92 -3.26 -2.78
C HIS A 49 -8.52 -4.08 -1.62
N TYR A 50 -9.47 -3.53 -0.89
CA TYR A 50 -10.01 -4.12 0.32
C TYR A 50 -11.54 -4.16 0.28
N ASP A 51 -12.11 -5.22 0.84
CA ASP A 51 -13.54 -5.32 1.11
C ASP A 51 -13.75 -5.90 2.52
N PRO A 52 -14.51 -5.23 3.42
CA PRO A 52 -14.75 -5.70 4.79
C PRO A 52 -15.65 -6.93 4.87
N THR A 53 -16.22 -7.39 3.75
CA THR A 53 -17.06 -8.59 3.70
C THR A 53 -16.30 -9.85 4.09
N ASP A 54 -17.03 -10.82 4.65
CA ASP A 54 -16.56 -12.20 4.80
C ASP A 54 -17.01 -13.11 3.63
N LEU A 55 -17.84 -12.57 2.72
CA LEU A 55 -18.47 -13.28 1.61
C LEU A 55 -17.65 -13.13 0.32
N PRO A 56 -17.16 -14.23 -0.28
CA PRO A 56 -16.33 -14.17 -1.48
C PRO A 56 -17.06 -13.58 -2.69
N GLU A 57 -18.38 -13.74 -2.79
CA GLU A 57 -19.18 -13.20 -3.90
C GLU A 57 -19.23 -11.68 -3.90
N VAL A 58 -19.26 -11.06 -2.70
CA VAL A 58 -19.24 -9.61 -2.54
C VAL A 58 -17.86 -9.07 -2.90
N ALA A 59 -16.80 -9.70 -2.38
CA ALA A 59 -15.42 -9.32 -2.71
C ALA A 59 -15.13 -9.48 -4.21
N ALA A 60 -15.67 -10.52 -4.85
CA ALA A 60 -15.55 -10.75 -6.28
C ALA A 60 -16.24 -9.65 -7.11
N GLN A 61 -17.41 -9.17 -6.67
CA GLN A 61 -18.09 -8.05 -7.30
C GLN A 61 -17.24 -6.77 -7.19
N THR A 62 -16.72 -6.47 -6.01
CA THR A 62 -15.80 -5.34 -5.78
C THR A 62 -14.58 -5.44 -6.68
N ALA A 63 -13.97 -6.63 -6.81
CA ALA A 63 -12.83 -6.85 -7.69
C ALA A 63 -13.14 -6.57 -9.16
N LEU A 64 -14.35 -6.86 -9.63
CA LEU A 64 -14.78 -6.59 -11.00
C LEU A 64 -15.06 -5.13 -11.29
N GLU A 65 -15.73 -4.42 -10.38
CA GLU A 65 -16.08 -3.00 -10.56
C GLU A 65 -14.84 -2.16 -10.80
N ARG A 66 -13.70 -2.59 -10.26
CA ARG A 66 -12.40 -1.97 -10.49
C ARG A 66 -11.92 -2.00 -11.94
N PHE A 67 -12.33 -2.96 -12.75
CA PHE A 67 -12.00 -2.89 -14.19
C PHE A 67 -12.71 -1.72 -14.88
N GLY A 68 -13.82 -1.21 -14.34
CA GLY A 68 -14.44 0.02 -14.81
C GLY A 68 -13.54 1.24 -14.58
N ASN A 69 -12.94 1.34 -13.40
CA ASN A 69 -12.01 2.40 -13.04
C ASN A 69 -10.62 2.23 -13.70
N TYR A 70 -10.23 0.97 -13.97
CA TYR A 70 -8.93 0.59 -14.52
C TYR A 70 -9.09 -0.37 -15.72
N PRO A 71 -9.59 0.11 -16.88
CA PRO A 71 -9.98 -0.74 -18.01
C PRO A 71 -8.81 -1.45 -18.71
N ASN A 72 -7.57 -1.06 -18.42
CA ASN A 72 -6.36 -1.70 -18.96
C ASN A 72 -5.74 -2.72 -17.99
N ALA A 73 -6.25 -2.84 -16.76
CA ALA A 73 -5.78 -3.85 -15.83
C ALA A 73 -6.09 -5.26 -16.36
N ARG A 74 -5.14 -6.19 -16.15
CA ARG A 74 -5.32 -7.61 -16.47
C ARG A 74 -5.85 -8.40 -15.28
N THR A 75 -5.50 -7.96 -14.08
CA THR A 75 -5.86 -8.60 -12.82
C THR A 75 -6.29 -7.53 -11.83
N SER A 76 -7.27 -7.86 -10.99
CA SER A 76 -7.74 -7.05 -9.88
C SER A 76 -7.81 -7.95 -8.65
N THR A 77 -7.01 -7.60 -7.64
CA THR A 77 -6.93 -8.35 -6.38
C THR A 77 -7.63 -7.56 -5.28
N VAL A 78 -8.52 -8.23 -4.56
CA VAL A 78 -9.23 -7.68 -3.39
C VAL A 78 -9.04 -8.59 -2.19
N ILE A 79 -8.56 -8.00 -1.09
CA ILE A 79 -8.40 -8.63 0.23
C ILE A 79 -9.73 -8.57 0.95
N PHE A 80 -10.16 -9.67 1.56
CA PHE A 80 -11.42 -9.73 2.29
C PHE A 80 -11.32 -10.66 3.51
N GLY A 81 -12.35 -10.69 4.35
CA GLY A 81 -12.41 -11.55 5.53
C GLY A 81 -11.43 -11.17 6.64
N VAL A 82 -10.95 -9.92 6.64
CA VAL A 82 -10.09 -9.34 7.67
C VAL A 82 -10.59 -7.94 7.97
N ALA A 83 -10.57 -7.51 9.23
CA ALA A 83 -10.96 -6.14 9.57
C ALA A 83 -9.90 -5.14 9.08
N TRP A 84 -10.35 -3.99 8.58
CA TRP A 84 -9.47 -2.93 8.07
C TRP A 84 -8.38 -2.54 9.07
N GLN A 85 -8.77 -2.31 10.32
CA GLN A 85 -7.85 -1.98 11.39
C GLN A 85 -6.81 -3.08 11.62
N ALA A 86 -7.21 -4.35 11.61
CA ALA A 86 -6.27 -5.46 11.79
C ALA A 86 -5.28 -5.55 10.62
N LEU A 87 -5.74 -5.26 9.39
CA LEU A 87 -4.89 -5.23 8.20
C LEU A 87 -3.85 -4.10 8.27
N THR A 88 -4.27 -2.87 8.59
CA THR A 88 -3.36 -1.72 8.64
C THR A 88 -2.39 -1.81 9.83
N GLU A 89 -2.84 -2.26 11.00
CA GLU A 89 -1.97 -2.53 12.15
C GLU A 89 -0.92 -3.60 11.83
N SER A 90 -1.29 -4.64 11.07
CA SER A 90 -0.36 -5.68 10.63
C SER A 90 0.76 -5.13 9.74
N ILE A 91 0.43 -4.19 8.84
CA ILE A 91 1.41 -3.51 7.98
C ILE A 91 2.35 -2.64 8.81
N GLN A 92 1.79 -1.84 9.72
CA GLN A 92 2.57 -0.99 10.61
C GLN A 92 3.52 -1.81 11.50
N HIS A 93 3.02 -2.91 12.07
CA HIS A 93 3.83 -3.83 12.85
C HIS A 93 4.97 -4.45 12.03
N ALA A 94 4.76 -4.77 10.75
CA ALA A 94 5.83 -5.29 9.90
C ALA A 94 7.02 -4.30 9.79
N VAL A 95 6.74 -3.02 9.56
CA VAL A 95 7.76 -1.96 9.50
C VAL A 95 8.43 -1.72 10.85
N LEU A 96 7.65 -1.68 11.93
CA LEU A 96 8.19 -1.52 13.29
C LEU A 96 9.11 -2.69 13.68
N ASN A 97 8.73 -3.92 13.34
CA ASN A 97 9.51 -5.12 13.60
C ASN A 97 10.87 -5.06 12.91
N TYR A 98 10.89 -4.65 11.64
CA TYR A 98 12.13 -4.44 10.90
C TYR A 98 13.03 -3.39 11.58
N ASN A 99 12.46 -2.22 11.92
CA ASN A 99 13.21 -1.13 12.54
C ASN A 99 13.79 -1.50 13.92
N ASN A 100 13.11 -2.36 14.66
CA ASN A 100 13.56 -2.84 15.96
C ASN A 100 14.61 -3.97 15.87
N GLY A 101 14.98 -4.41 14.66
CA GLY A 101 15.98 -5.46 14.44
C GLY A 101 15.55 -6.85 14.93
N GLY A 102 14.25 -7.07 15.14
CA GLY A 102 13.74 -8.33 15.64
C GLY A 102 13.27 -9.25 14.51
N ILE A 103 13.63 -10.52 14.61
CA ILE A 103 12.98 -11.59 13.86
C ILE A 103 11.82 -12.07 14.74
N TYR A 104 10.61 -11.67 14.38
CA TYR A 104 9.40 -12.08 15.07
C TYR A 104 8.71 -13.17 14.26
N ASP A 105 8.27 -14.24 14.92
CA ASP A 105 7.41 -15.26 14.33
C ASP A 105 6.01 -14.67 14.15
N ALA A 106 5.88 -13.86 13.11
CA ALA A 106 4.68 -13.12 12.78
C ALA A 106 4.30 -13.41 11.32
N PRO A 107 3.01 -13.44 10.98
CA PRO A 107 2.54 -13.65 9.61
C PRO A 107 2.83 -12.45 8.69
N VAL A 108 3.74 -11.54 9.08
CA VAL A 108 4.07 -10.31 8.38
C VAL A 108 5.57 -10.03 8.41
N ALA A 109 6.11 -9.51 7.32
CA ALA A 109 7.51 -9.10 7.23
C ALA A 109 7.62 -7.84 6.37
N ALA A 110 8.58 -6.97 6.69
CA ALA A 110 8.92 -5.82 5.87
C ALA A 110 10.43 -5.77 5.65
N VAL A 111 10.86 -5.29 4.49
CA VAL A 111 12.25 -5.00 4.16
C VAL A 111 12.31 -3.63 3.50
N LEU A 112 13.31 -2.83 3.87
CA LEU A 112 13.57 -1.55 3.24
C LEU A 112 14.46 -1.74 2.00
N SER A 113 14.13 -1.07 0.90
CA SER A 113 14.95 -1.07 -0.31
C SER A 113 16.35 -0.52 -0.04
N GLU A 114 17.34 -0.90 -0.86
CA GLU A 114 18.75 -0.51 -0.69
C GLU A 114 18.97 1.02 -0.72
N ASP A 115 18.16 1.73 -1.49
CA ASP A 115 18.16 3.19 -1.60
C ASP A 115 17.32 3.90 -0.52
N ALA A 116 16.75 3.13 0.42
CA ALA A 116 15.89 3.60 1.50
C ALA A 116 14.65 4.38 1.04
N SER A 117 14.17 4.16 -0.19
CA SER A 117 13.03 4.87 -0.76
C SER A 117 11.69 4.14 -0.60
N GLN A 118 11.72 2.81 -0.43
CA GLN A 118 10.52 1.98 -0.43
C GLN A 118 10.56 0.84 0.58
N TRP A 119 9.39 0.54 1.13
CA TRP A 119 9.12 -0.68 1.88
C TRP A 119 8.58 -1.77 0.97
N GLN A 120 9.13 -2.97 1.11
CA GLN A 120 8.59 -4.21 0.55
C GLN A 120 7.99 -5.00 1.71
N ILE A 121 6.66 -5.14 1.70
CA ILE A 121 5.91 -5.72 2.82
C ILE A 121 5.21 -6.98 2.33
N VAL A 122 5.34 -8.07 3.11
CA VAL A 122 4.66 -9.33 2.88
C VAL A 122 3.71 -9.57 4.02
N LEU A 123 2.44 -9.81 3.68
CA LEU A 123 1.39 -10.22 4.62
C LEU A 123 0.95 -11.63 4.25
N THR A 124 0.83 -12.54 5.22
CA THR A 124 0.48 -13.95 5.00
C THR A 124 -0.78 -14.33 5.78
N GLY A 125 -1.39 -15.48 5.45
CA GLY A 125 -2.60 -15.96 6.11
C GLY A 125 -3.88 -15.21 5.71
N LEU A 126 -3.85 -14.45 4.61
CA LEU A 126 -4.98 -13.64 4.16
C LEU A 126 -5.95 -14.43 3.27
N ARG A 127 -7.18 -13.95 3.15
CA ARG A 127 -8.11 -14.35 2.10
C ARG A 127 -8.16 -13.26 1.04
N PHE A 128 -8.17 -13.65 -0.22
CA PHE A 128 -8.28 -12.71 -1.32
C PHE A 128 -8.98 -13.33 -2.52
N VAL A 129 -9.54 -12.48 -3.36
CA VAL A 129 -10.03 -12.86 -4.69
C VAL A 129 -9.15 -12.23 -5.76
N ASN A 130 -8.90 -12.98 -6.83
CA ASN A 130 -8.25 -12.48 -8.04
C ASN A 130 -9.22 -12.54 -9.20
N ALA A 131 -9.69 -11.38 -9.65
CA ALA A 131 -10.42 -11.24 -10.89
C ALA A 131 -9.42 -11.08 -12.04
N THR A 132 -9.50 -11.95 -13.05
CA THR A 132 -8.65 -11.92 -14.23
C THR A 132 -9.49 -11.61 -15.46
N ARG A 133 -9.02 -10.64 -16.26
CA ARG A 133 -9.60 -10.27 -17.54
C ARG A 133 -8.82 -10.90 -18.68
N THR A 134 -9.53 -11.63 -19.54
CA THR A 134 -8.99 -12.20 -20.78
C THR A 134 -9.77 -11.68 -21.99
N MET A 135 -9.19 -11.74 -23.19
CA MET A 135 -9.86 -11.36 -24.42
C MET A 135 -10.17 -12.62 -25.24
N VAL A 136 -11.45 -12.93 -25.42
CA VAL A 136 -11.91 -14.10 -26.19
C VAL A 136 -12.81 -13.61 -27.32
N GLY A 137 -12.40 -13.86 -28.57
CA GLY A 137 -13.15 -13.38 -29.75
C GLY A 137 -13.32 -11.86 -29.79
N GLY A 138 -12.35 -11.10 -29.27
CA GLY A 138 -12.40 -9.63 -29.22
C GLY A 138 -13.27 -9.06 -28.09
N ARG A 139 -13.85 -9.90 -27.22
CA ARG A 139 -14.66 -9.48 -26.07
C ARG A 139 -13.94 -9.78 -24.76
N PRO A 140 -14.01 -8.88 -23.76
CA PRO A 140 -13.46 -9.16 -22.44
C PRO A 140 -14.28 -10.25 -21.75
N GLN A 141 -13.61 -11.26 -21.22
CA GLN A 141 -14.18 -12.28 -20.34
C GLN A 141 -13.48 -12.18 -18.99
N TYR A 142 -14.24 -12.36 -17.93
CA TYR A 142 -13.76 -12.25 -16.56
C TYR A 142 -13.91 -13.58 -15.85
N THR A 143 -12.89 -13.95 -15.09
CA THR A 143 -12.89 -15.12 -14.20
C THR A 143 -12.43 -14.64 -12.84
N VAL A 144 -13.02 -15.16 -11.76
CA VAL A 144 -12.65 -14.77 -10.40
C VAL A 144 -12.38 -16.03 -9.60
N GLY A 145 -11.16 -16.13 -9.04
CA GLY A 145 -10.80 -17.21 -8.13
C GLY A 145 -10.70 -16.70 -6.69
N GLU A 146 -11.25 -17.46 -5.74
CA GLU A 146 -11.02 -17.27 -4.31
C GLU A 146 -9.78 -18.04 -3.87
N TYR A 147 -8.98 -17.39 -3.00
CA TYR A 147 -7.78 -17.95 -2.42
C TYR A 147 -7.78 -17.77 -0.89
N ALA A 148 -7.24 -18.77 -0.19
CA ALA A 148 -7.05 -18.77 1.26
C ALA A 148 -5.58 -19.02 1.62
N ASN A 149 -5.22 -18.80 2.89
CA ASN A 149 -3.84 -18.85 3.40
C ASN A 149 -2.87 -18.04 2.52
N GLY A 150 -3.39 -16.94 2.00
CA GLY A 150 -2.79 -16.14 0.97
C GLY A 150 -1.65 -15.29 1.49
N SER A 151 -0.68 -15.08 0.63
CA SER A 151 0.41 -14.13 0.81
C SER A 151 0.27 -13.01 -0.20
N ILE A 152 0.30 -11.77 0.27
CA ILE A 152 0.17 -10.56 -0.55
C ILE A 152 1.41 -9.70 -0.34
N PHE A 153 1.90 -9.17 -1.46
CA PHE A 153 3.03 -8.27 -1.50
C PHE A 153 2.54 -6.83 -1.65
N LEU A 154 2.98 -5.96 -0.76
CA LEU A 154 2.71 -4.53 -0.83
C LEU A 154 4.02 -3.78 -1.01
N THR A 155 3.97 -2.69 -1.78
CA THR A 155 5.05 -1.71 -1.83
C THR A 155 4.52 -0.40 -1.26
N ALA A 156 5.27 0.17 -0.31
CA ALA A 156 4.97 1.46 0.27
C ALA A 156 6.14 2.42 0.11
N GLN A 157 5.89 3.71 0.14
CA GLN A 157 6.94 4.71 0.23
C GLN A 157 7.61 4.66 1.61
N ALA A 158 8.91 4.91 1.68
CA ALA A 158 9.61 5.09 2.94
C ALA A 158 9.84 6.57 3.22
N LEU A 159 9.16 7.12 4.24
CA LEU A 159 9.31 8.52 4.61
C LEU A 159 10.56 8.68 5.50
N GLY A 160 11.47 9.58 5.11
CA GLY A 160 12.70 9.83 5.87
C GLY A 160 13.61 8.59 6.03
N GLY A 161 13.45 7.60 5.14
CA GLY A 161 14.25 6.37 5.11
C GLY A 161 13.81 5.25 6.05
N GLN A 162 12.86 5.46 6.97
CA GLN A 162 12.44 4.42 7.93
C GLN A 162 10.98 4.49 8.39
N LEU A 163 10.25 5.54 8.08
CA LEU A 163 8.82 5.63 8.41
C LEU A 163 8.00 5.04 7.28
N LEU A 164 6.85 4.45 7.63
CA LEU A 164 5.86 4.03 6.64
C LEU A 164 5.29 5.28 5.96
N GLY A 165 5.17 5.23 4.64
CA GLY A 165 4.43 6.18 3.83
C GLY A 165 3.33 5.47 3.05
N GLU A 166 2.82 6.12 2.00
CA GLU A 166 1.71 5.60 1.20
C GLU A 166 2.01 4.23 0.59
N ILE A 167 1.06 3.30 0.69
CA ILE A 167 1.02 2.09 -0.14
C ILE A 167 0.82 2.54 -1.59
N VAL A 168 1.74 2.17 -2.48
CA VAL A 168 1.71 2.60 -3.89
C VAL A 168 1.48 1.43 -4.85
N HIS A 169 1.64 0.20 -4.36
CA HIS A 169 1.46 -0.98 -5.18
C HIS A 169 1.03 -2.18 -4.35
N LEU A 170 0.17 -3.01 -4.96
CA LEU A 170 -0.16 -4.35 -4.50
C LEU A 170 0.23 -5.32 -5.62
N GLY A 171 1.16 -6.20 -5.30
CA GLY A 171 1.61 -7.27 -6.18
C GLY A 171 0.65 -8.46 -6.13
N ASN A 172 0.76 -9.35 -7.11
CA ASN A 172 -0.09 -10.54 -7.20
C ASN A 172 0.04 -11.39 -5.92
N GLY A 173 -1.09 -11.66 -5.28
CA GLY A 173 -1.15 -12.62 -4.19
C GLY A 173 -0.98 -14.05 -4.69
N PHE A 174 -0.38 -14.90 -3.87
CA PHE A 174 -0.36 -16.36 -4.05
C PHE A 174 -0.97 -17.02 -2.82
N GLY A 175 -1.66 -18.13 -3.01
CA GLY A 175 -2.33 -18.83 -1.91
C GLY A 175 -2.95 -20.13 -2.39
N ASP A 176 -3.62 -20.82 -1.47
CA ASP A 176 -4.35 -22.04 -1.78
C ASP A 176 -5.61 -21.66 -2.55
N TRP A 177 -5.76 -22.14 -3.78
CA TRP A 177 -7.00 -21.97 -4.54
C TRP A 177 -8.13 -22.69 -3.81
N VAL A 178 -9.25 -22.00 -3.62
CA VAL A 178 -10.44 -22.53 -2.93
C VAL A 178 -11.50 -22.94 -3.95
N GLN A 179 -11.93 -21.99 -4.78
CA GLN A 179 -12.98 -22.18 -5.77
C GLN A 179 -12.97 -21.05 -6.81
N ASP A 180 -13.63 -21.29 -7.93
CA ASP A 180 -14.07 -20.21 -8.80
C ASP A 180 -15.34 -19.58 -8.24
N VAL A 181 -15.39 -18.25 -8.17
CA VAL A 181 -16.53 -17.52 -7.62
C VAL A 181 -17.50 -17.19 -8.75
N GLU A 182 -18.69 -17.80 -8.70
CA GLU A 182 -19.75 -17.51 -9.67
C GLU A 182 -20.44 -16.19 -9.35
N LEU A 183 -20.38 -15.26 -10.29
CA LEU A 183 -21.00 -13.95 -10.15
C LEU A 183 -22.45 -14.02 -10.61
N LYS A 184 -23.37 -13.57 -9.76
CA LYS A 184 -24.80 -13.55 -10.10
C LYS A 184 -25.14 -12.60 -11.25
N ASN A 185 -24.34 -11.55 -11.46
CA ASN A 185 -24.52 -10.56 -12.53
C ASN A 185 -23.16 -10.11 -13.09
N PRO A 186 -22.46 -10.91 -13.92
CA PRO A 186 -21.22 -10.47 -14.53
C PRO A 186 -21.50 -9.25 -15.44
N PRO A 187 -20.60 -8.25 -15.47
CA PRO A 187 -20.79 -7.06 -16.30
C PRO A 187 -20.87 -7.47 -17.78
N THR A 188 -22.07 -7.37 -18.35
CA THR A 188 -22.32 -7.55 -19.78
C THR A 188 -21.93 -6.28 -20.53
N TYR A 189 -21.00 -6.40 -21.48
CA TYR A 189 -20.64 -5.36 -22.45
C TYR A 189 -20.85 -5.86 -23.88
#